data_AF-A0A7S2QQ58-F1
#
_entry.id   AF-A0A7S2QQ58-F1
#
_cell.length_a   1.000
_cell.length_b   1.000
_cell.length_c   1.000
_cell.angle_alpha   90.00
_cell.angle_beta   90.00
_cell.angle_gamma   90.00
#
_symmetry.space_group_name_H-M   'P 1'
#
loop_
_entity.id
_entity.type
_entity.pdbx_description
1 polymer ?
#
loop_
_entity_poly.entity_id
_entity_poly.type
_entity_poly.pdbx_seq_one_letter_code
_entity_poly.pdbx_strand_id
1 'polypeptide(L)'
;SDTFAAGVTLYNTLLLSYPWPSTEPEAECKAFAYFRDKGFEAFARRRKLMGSEKKAIDHLSEPALQFLAGLFQVDPSARCTLGEAAWPEDESHRSVWSASWWEHGAAA
;
A
#
# COMPACT_ATOMS: atom_id res chain seq x y z
N SER A 1 -10.22 3.47 -6.94
CA SER A 1 -10.98 2.30 -6.49
C SER A 1 -10.13 1.05 -6.69
N ASP A 2 -9.77 0.74 -7.93
CA ASP A 2 -9.13 -0.54 -8.28
C ASP A 2 -7.67 -0.63 -7.85
N THR A 3 -6.91 0.45 -8.00
CA THR A 3 -5.52 0.54 -7.52
C THR A 3 -5.39 0.23 -6.03
N PHE A 4 -6.35 0.71 -5.22
CA PHE A 4 -6.35 0.43 -3.78
C PHE A 4 -6.59 -1.05 -3.50
N ALA A 5 -7.57 -1.64 -4.20
CA ALA A 5 -7.85 -3.08 -4.10
C ALA A 5 -6.67 -3.92 -4.60
N ALA A 6 -5.97 -3.50 -5.66
CA ALA A 6 -4.75 -4.13 -6.13
C ALA A 6 -3.66 -4.09 -5.03
N GLY A 7 -3.51 -2.97 -4.33
CA GLY A 7 -2.65 -2.86 -3.15
C GLY A 7 -3.00 -3.88 -2.06
N VAL A 8 -4.28 -4.09 -1.76
CA VAL A 8 -4.74 -5.10 -0.77
C VAL A 8 -4.35 -6.50 -1.22
N THR A 9 -4.56 -6.83 -2.50
CA THR A 9 -4.18 -8.12 -3.08
C THR A 9 -2.67 -8.33 -3.01
N LEU A 10 -1.87 -7.33 -3.37
CA LEU A 10 -0.41 -7.40 -3.33
C LEU A 10 0.12 -7.54 -1.90
N TYR A 11 -0.43 -6.79 -0.95
CA TYR A 11 -0.13 -6.97 0.47
C TYR A 11 -0.38 -8.42 0.91
N ASN A 12 -1.53 -8.99 0.54
CA ASN A 12 -1.88 -10.36 0.88
C ASN A 12 -0.94 -11.38 0.22
N THR A 13 -0.54 -11.17 -1.03
CA THR A 13 0.44 -12.02 -1.72
C THR A 13 1.82 -11.98 -1.05
N LEU A 14 2.28 -10.80 -0.65
CA LEU A 14 3.61 -10.62 -0.04
C LEU A 14 3.68 -11.13 1.41
N LEU A 15 2.58 -11.00 2.16
CA LEU A 15 2.57 -11.22 3.61
C LEU A 15 1.66 -12.37 4.07
N LEU A 16 0.96 -13.02 3.13
CA LEU A 16 0.01 -14.11 3.38
C LEU A 16 -1.04 -13.74 4.45
N SER A 17 -1.40 -12.46 4.50
CA SER A 17 -2.29 -11.91 5.51
C SER A 17 -3.03 -10.70 4.95
N TYR A 18 -4.30 -10.52 5.33
CA TYR A 18 -5.03 -9.30 5.02
C TYR A 18 -4.61 -8.14 5.93
N PRO A 19 -4.51 -6.91 5.41
CA PRO A 19 -4.10 -5.77 6.21
C PRO A 19 -5.16 -5.46 7.28
N TRP A 20 -6.44 -5.48 6.92
CA TRP A 20 -7.58 -5.26 7.81
C TRP A 20 -8.76 -6.19 7.45
N PRO A 21 -9.64 -6.49 8.41
CA PRO A 21 -10.82 -7.35 8.16
C PRO A 21 -11.96 -6.66 7.40
N SER A 22 -12.03 -5.33 7.39
CA SER A 22 -13.07 -4.55 6.70
C SER A 22 -12.54 -3.13 6.41
N THR A 23 -13.09 -2.46 5.40
CA THR A 23 -12.86 -1.04 5.09
C THR A 23 -14.05 -0.16 5.51
N GLU A 24 -15.05 -0.72 6.17
CA GLU A 24 -16.23 0.04 6.61
C GLU A 24 -15.87 1.12 7.64
N PRO A 25 -16.61 2.24 7.68
CA PRO A 25 -16.28 3.37 8.53
C PRO A 25 -16.17 3.02 10.02
N GLU A 26 -14.98 3.25 10.56
CA GLU A 26 -14.53 3.58 11.94
C GLU A 26 -15.10 2.86 13.17
N ALA A 27 -16.36 2.46 13.23
CA ALA A 27 -16.91 1.80 14.42
C ALA A 27 -16.41 0.35 14.55
N GLU A 28 -16.19 -0.34 13.43
CA GLU A 28 -15.97 -1.80 13.44
C GLU A 28 -14.53 -2.22 13.09
N CYS A 29 -13.76 -1.40 12.36
CA CYS A 29 -12.39 -1.73 11.96
C CYS A 29 -11.32 -0.76 12.48
N LYS A 30 -10.84 -1.01 13.71
CA LYS A 30 -9.75 -0.24 14.32
C LYS A 30 -8.45 -0.26 13.51
N ALA A 31 -8.19 -1.35 12.79
CA ALA A 31 -7.00 -1.50 11.97
C ALA A 31 -7.03 -0.55 10.75
N PHE A 32 -8.15 -0.52 10.03
CA PHE A 32 -8.33 0.37 8.90
C PHE A 32 -8.40 1.84 9.34
N ALA A 33 -9.09 2.13 10.45
CA ALA A 33 -9.12 3.47 11.02
C ALA A 33 -7.71 4.00 11.37
N TYR A 34 -6.86 3.17 11.98
CA TYR A 34 -5.48 3.53 12.28
C TYR A 34 -4.64 3.75 11.00
N PHE A 35 -4.77 2.87 10.02
CA PHE A 35 -4.13 3.04 8.71
C PHE A 35 -4.53 4.36 8.06
N ARG A 36 -5.81 4.70 8.08
CA ARG A 36 -6.32 5.93 7.46
C ARG A 36 -5.79 7.19 8.14
N ASP A 37 -5.67 7.16 9.48
CA ASP A 37 -5.19 8.28 10.28
C ASP A 37 -3.66 8.45 10.25
N LYS A 38 -2.90 7.34 10.22
CA LYS A 38 -1.44 7.35 10.36
C LYS A 38 -0.67 7.00 9.09
N GLY A 39 -1.35 6.56 8.03
CA GLY A 39 -0.73 6.08 6.80
C GLY A 39 -0.22 4.64 6.88
N PHE A 40 0.19 4.12 5.71
CA PHE A 40 0.56 2.71 5.56
C PHE A 40 1.84 2.33 6.31
N GLU A 41 2.87 3.17 6.30
CA GLU A 41 4.13 2.84 6.96
C GLU A 41 3.96 2.68 8.48
N ALA A 42 3.31 3.65 9.13
CA ALA A 42 3.01 3.59 10.56
C ALA A 42 2.12 2.38 10.90
N PHE A 43 1.20 2.03 10.01
CA PHE A 43 0.40 0.81 10.11
C PHE A 43 1.27 -0.45 10.02
N ALA A 44 2.16 -0.56 9.03
CA ALA A 44 3.04 -1.72 8.85
C ALA A 44 4.00 -1.94 10.04
N ARG A 45 4.45 -0.86 10.68
CA ARG A 45 5.26 -0.89 11.93
C ARG A 45 4.48 -1.39 13.15
N ARG A 46 3.15 -1.39 13.11
CA ARG A 46 2.28 -1.83 14.21
C ARG A 46 1.63 -3.18 13.95
N ARG A 47 1.34 -3.50 12.69
CA ARG A 47 0.57 -4.68 12.30
C ARG A 47 1.39 -5.96 12.47
N LYS A 48 1.04 -6.78 13.46
CA LYS A 48 1.53 -8.16 13.58
C LYS A 48 0.92 -9.04 12.49
N LEU A 49 1.71 -9.96 11.94
CA LEU A 49 1.23 -10.99 11.01
C LEU A 49 0.54 -12.12 11.78
N MET A 50 -0.43 -12.78 11.15
CA MET A 50 -1.19 -13.85 11.80
C MET A 50 -0.25 -15.02 12.17
N GLY A 51 -0.31 -15.48 13.42
CA GLY A 51 0.54 -16.57 13.90
C GLY A 51 2.02 -16.20 14.09
N SER A 52 2.36 -14.91 14.09
CA SER A 52 3.74 -14.42 14.22
C SER A 52 3.84 -13.22 15.17
N GLU A 53 4.96 -13.11 15.86
CA GLU A 53 5.32 -11.91 16.63
C GLU A 53 5.95 -10.81 15.75
N LYS A 54 6.32 -11.15 14.50
CA LYS A 54 6.87 -10.21 13.54
C LYS A 54 5.79 -9.27 12.99
N LYS A 55 6.22 -8.06 12.66
CA LYS A 55 5.37 -7.02 12.08
C LYS A 55 5.47 -7.06 10.56
N ALA A 56 4.47 -6.50 9.88
CA ALA A 56 4.45 -6.44 8.43
C ALA A 56 5.70 -5.75 7.86
N ILE A 57 6.18 -4.68 8.51
CA ILE A 57 7.38 -3.97 8.05
C ILE A 57 8.65 -4.84 8.08
N ASP A 58 8.73 -5.84 8.95
CA ASP A 58 9.92 -6.70 9.07
C ASP A 58 10.08 -7.65 7.86
N HIS A 59 9.06 -7.72 7.00
CA HIS A 59 8.99 -8.59 5.82
C HIS A 59 8.89 -7.83 4.50
N LEU A 60 8.77 -6.50 4.55
CA LEU A 60 8.73 -5.65 3.36
C LEU A 60 10.11 -5.05 3.13
N SER A 61 10.64 -5.19 1.92
CA SER A 61 11.76 -4.37 1.49
C SER A 61 11.32 -2.91 1.37
N GLU A 62 12.27 -1.99 1.42
CA GLU A 62 11.97 -0.56 1.24
C GLU A 62 11.21 -0.27 -0.07
N PRO A 63 11.57 -0.84 -1.24
CA PRO A 63 10.78 -0.68 -2.46
C PRO A 63 9.35 -1.23 -2.34
N ALA A 64 9.16 -2.40 -1.72
CA ALA A 64 7.82 -2.98 -1.55
C ALA A 64 6.95 -2.14 -0.60
N LEU A 65 7.55 -1.56 0.43
CA LEU A 65 6.90 -0.65 1.36
C LEU A 65 6.43 0.63 0.63
N GLN A 66 7.31 1.25 -0.15
CA GLN A 66 6.99 2.46 -0.91
C GLN A 66 5.95 2.21 -2.01
N PHE A 67 6.05 1.07 -2.69
CA PHE A 67 5.08 0.63 -3.68
C PHE A 67 3.67 0.53 -3.07
N LEU A 68 3.53 -0.23 -1.97
CA LEU A 68 2.26 -0.36 -1.27
C LEU A 68 1.77 0.97 -0.70
N ALA A 69 2.66 1.83 -0.19
CA ALA A 69 2.30 3.16 0.31
C ALA A 69 1.69 4.06 -0.78
N GLY A 70 2.18 3.96 -2.02
CA GLY A 70 1.61 4.67 -3.18
C GLY A 70 0.21 4.19 -3.53
N LEU A 71 -0.02 2.87 -3.53
CA LEU A 71 -1.34 2.27 -3.82
C LEU A 71 -2.35 2.50 -2.68
N PHE A 72 -1.86 2.63 -1.45
CA PHE A 72 -2.66 2.81 -0.24
C PHE A 72 -2.84 4.27 0.18
N GLN A 73 -2.69 5.25 -0.72
CA GLN A 73 -3.12 6.60 -0.39
C GLN A 73 -4.64 6.62 -0.17
N VAL A 74 -5.06 7.24 0.92
CA VAL A 74 -6.49 7.35 1.31
C VAL A 74 -7.20 8.27 0.32
N ASP A 75 -6.61 9.45 0.09
CA ASP A 75 -7.07 10.38 -0.92
C ASP A 75 -6.84 9.79 -2.32
N PRO A 76 -7.91 9.58 -3.13
CA PRO A 76 -7.78 9.07 -4.49
C PRO A 76 -6.89 9.94 -5.39
N SER A 77 -6.86 11.27 -5.22
CA SER A 77 -5.99 12.14 -6.04
C SER A 77 -4.51 12.03 -5.69
N ALA A 78 -4.18 11.62 -4.47
CA ALA A 78 -2.80 11.38 -4.06
C ALA A 78 -2.31 9.96 -4.43
N ARG A 79 -3.23 9.05 -4.77
CA ARG A 79 -2.93 7.63 -5.00
C ARG A 79 -2.24 7.41 -6.34
N CYS A 80 -1.12 6.68 -6.29
CA CYS A 80 -0.41 6.33 -7.52
C CYS A 80 -1.25 5.40 -8.40
N THR A 81 -1.06 5.48 -9.71
CA THR A 81 -1.68 4.58 -10.69
C THR A 81 -0.76 3.40 -11.00
N LEU A 82 -1.27 2.40 -11.72
CA LEU A 82 -0.46 1.30 -12.25
C LEU A 82 -0.01 1.57 -13.70
N GLY A 83 -0.06 2.83 -14.16
CA GLY A 83 0.32 3.22 -15.52
C GLY A 83 -0.71 2.84 -16.58
N GLU A 84 -1.99 2.77 -16.21
CA GLU A 84 -3.04 2.41 -17.15
C GLU A 84 -3.25 3.54 -18.18
N ALA A 85 -3.37 3.20 -19.46
CA ALA A 85 -3.40 4.17 -20.57
C ALA A 85 -4.56 5.19 -20.51
N ALA A 86 -5.62 4.89 -19.77
CA ALA A 86 -6.75 5.81 -19.55
C ALA A 86 -6.39 7.00 -18.62
N TRP A 87 -5.31 6.88 -17.85
CA TRP A 87 -4.81 7.91 -16.93
C TRP A 87 -3.37 8.28 -17.33
N PRO A 88 -3.19 9.17 -18.32
CA PRO A 88 -1.87 9.60 -18.74
C PRO A 88 -1.12 10.25 -17.57
N GLU A 89 0.20 10.08 -17.57
CA GLU A 89 1.03 10.56 -16.47
C GLU A 89 1.11 12.09 -16.46
N ASP A 90 0.66 12.69 -15.36
CA ASP A 90 0.67 14.13 -15.11
C ASP A 90 0.76 14.42 -13.59
N GLU A 91 0.62 15.69 -13.18
CA GLU A 91 0.67 16.08 -11.76
C GLU A 91 -0.40 15.41 -10.89
N SER A 92 -1.53 15.00 -11.50
CA SER A 92 -2.67 14.36 -10.84
C SER A 92 -2.63 12.83 -10.89
N HIS A 93 -1.88 12.26 -11.83
CA HIS A 93 -1.80 10.82 -12.07
C HIS A 93 -0.35 10.36 -12.17
N ARG A 94 0.27 10.08 -11.01
CA ARG A 94 1.64 9.55 -10.97
C ARG A 94 1.64 8.03 -10.98
N SER A 95 2.42 7.43 -11.88
CA SER A 95 2.58 5.99 -11.95
C SER A 95 3.55 5.49 -10.88
N VAL A 96 3.26 4.34 -10.28
CA VAL A 96 4.24 3.64 -9.42
C VAL A 96 5.51 3.24 -10.16
N TRP A 97 5.45 3.08 -11.49
CA TRP A 97 6.60 2.70 -12.33
C TRP A 97 7.54 3.87 -12.60
N SER A 98 7.07 5.10 -12.40
CA SER A 98 7.87 6.32 -12.56
C SER A 98 8.48 6.80 -11.22
N ALA A 99 8.32 5.99 -10.17
CA ALA A 99 8.86 6.29 -8.86
C ALA A 99 10.35 5.94 -8.77
N SER A 100 11.11 6.74 -8.02
CA SER A 100 12.56 6.61 -7.88
C SER A 100 13.01 5.23 -7.36
N TRP A 101 12.18 4.54 -6.56
CA TRP A 101 12.49 3.19 -6.09
C TRP A 101 12.47 2.13 -7.20
N TRP A 102 11.76 2.37 -8.31
CA TRP A 102 11.68 1.45 -9.45
C TRP A 102 12.93 1.53 -10.34
N GLU A 103 13.43 2.75 -10.58
CA GLU A 103 14.57 2.99 -11.46
C GLU A 103 15.86 2.29 -11.00
N HIS A 104 16.01 2.09 -9.69
CA HIS A 104 17.19 1.41 -9.11
C HIS A 104 17.09 -0.13 -9.15
N GLY A 105 15.91 -0.69 -9.43
CA GLY A 105 15.71 -2.15 -9.53
C GLY A 105 15.91 -2.72 -10.93
N ALA A 106 15.80 -1.89 -11.98
CA ALA A 106 15.92 -2.32 -13.38
C ALA A 106 17.37 -2.43 -13.88
N ALA A 107 18.35 -2.03 -13.06
CA ALA A 107 19.78 -2.03 -13.40
C ALA A 107 20.58 -3.20 -12.79
N ALA A 108 19.91 -4.21 -12.22
CA ALA A 108 20.52 -5.39 -11.60
C ALA A 108 20.27 -6.67 -12.39
#